data_AF-A0A6V7IS05-F1
#
_entry.id   AF-A0A6V7IS05-F1
#
_cell.length_a   1.000
_cell.length_b   1.000
_cell.length_c   1.000
_cell.angle_alpha   90.00
_cell.angle_beta   90.00
_cell.angle_gamma   90.00
#
_symmetry.space_group_name_H-M   'P 1'
#
loop_
_entity.id
_entity.type
_entity.pdbx_description
1 polymer ?
#
loop_
_entity_poly.entity_id
_entity_poly.type
_entity_poly.pdbx_seq_one_letter_code
_entity_poly.pdbx_strand_id
1 'polypeptide(L)'
;CHEAEKPPPPVLSQEHRWEFPRDKIRLQTVLGQGNFGQVWKAEADDLTGHQGTTRLVAVKTVKEGASAREKEDLVRELEIMQQLGNHPNVVTLLGCCTEE
;
A
#
# COMPACT_ATOMS: atom_id res chain seq x y z
N CYS A 1 17.07 -35.75 -27.51
CA CYS A 1 16.89 -35.45 -26.08
C CYS A 1 15.98 -34.25 -26.00
N HIS A 2 14.71 -34.44 -25.64
CA HIS A 2 13.77 -33.33 -25.48
C HIS A 2 14.10 -32.62 -24.17
N GLU A 3 14.75 -31.47 -24.25
CA GLU A 3 14.79 -30.55 -23.13
C GLU A 3 13.42 -29.87 -23.07
N ALA A 4 12.60 -30.31 -22.11
CA ALA A 4 11.36 -29.64 -21.80
C ALA A 4 11.71 -28.27 -21.21
N GLU A 5 11.53 -27.21 -22.00
CA GLU A 5 11.56 -25.85 -21.50
C GLU A 5 10.49 -25.70 -20.43
N LYS A 6 10.94 -25.61 -19.17
CA LYS A 6 10.08 -25.32 -18.02
C LYS A 6 9.35 -24.00 -18.32
N PRO A 7 8.01 -23.94 -18.22
CA PRO A 7 7.29 -22.70 -18.46
C PRO A 7 7.82 -21.61 -17.51
N PRO A 8 7.95 -20.35 -17.98
CA PRO A 8 8.37 -19.25 -17.13
C PRO A 8 7.45 -19.21 -15.90
N PRO A 9 7.99 -18.95 -14.70
CA PRO A 9 7.15 -18.78 -13.52
C PRO A 9 6.08 -17.71 -13.83
N PRO A 10 4.83 -17.90 -13.38
CA PRO A 10 3.78 -16.92 -13.62
C PRO A 10 4.28 -15.56 -13.14
N VAL A 11 4.31 -14.61 -14.06
CA VAL A 11 4.67 -13.22 -13.76
C VAL A 11 3.55 -12.73 -12.85
N LEU A 12 3.75 -12.78 -11.54
CA LEU A 12 2.88 -12.10 -10.59
C LEU A 12 2.87 -10.64 -11.03
N SER A 13 1.73 -10.15 -11.52
CA SER A 13 1.59 -8.74 -11.87
C SER A 13 2.07 -7.94 -10.67
N GLN A 14 2.93 -6.95 -10.92
CA GLN A 14 3.61 -6.13 -9.91
C GLN A 14 2.64 -5.55 -8.86
N GLU A 15 1.36 -5.48 -9.22
CA GLU A 15 0.18 -5.03 -8.49
C GLU A 15 -0.01 -5.76 -7.14
N HIS A 16 0.27 -7.07 -7.08
CA HIS A 16 0.01 -7.84 -5.85
C HIS A 16 1.12 -7.74 -4.80
N ARG A 17 2.29 -7.18 -5.14
CA ARG A 17 3.44 -7.16 -4.20
C ARG A 17 3.18 -6.29 -2.98
N TRP A 18 2.36 -5.25 -3.15
CA TRP A 18 2.12 -4.25 -2.12
C TRP A 18 0.75 -4.40 -1.45
N GLU A 19 -0.11 -5.26 -1.97
CA GLU A 19 -1.45 -5.44 -1.44
C GLU A 19 -1.38 -6.01 0.00
N PHE A 20 -2.11 -5.39 0.90
CA PHE A 20 -2.11 -5.69 2.32
C PHE A 20 -3.56 -5.97 2.79
N PRO A 21 -3.79 -7.04 3.56
CA PRO A 21 -5.14 -7.38 4.03
C PRO A 21 -5.74 -6.26 4.88
N ARG A 22 -6.87 -5.70 4.44
CA ARG A 22 -7.53 -4.56 5.11
C ARG A 22 -7.95 -4.90 6.54
N ASP A 23 -8.31 -6.16 6.80
CA ASP A 23 -8.68 -6.68 8.13
C ASP A 23 -7.53 -6.62 9.15
N LYS A 24 -6.28 -6.58 8.67
CA LYS A 24 -5.09 -6.42 9.51
C LYS A 24 -4.72 -4.96 9.78
N ILE A 25 -5.52 -4.00 9.30
CA ILE A 25 -5.36 -2.57 9.59
C ILE A 25 -6.47 -2.09 10.53
N ARG A 26 -6.08 -1.43 11.62
CA ARG A 26 -6.99 -0.74 12.54
C ARG A 26 -6.70 0.75 12.53
N LEU A 27 -7.58 1.54 11.90
CA LEU A 27 -7.49 3.00 11.92
C LEU A 27 -7.76 3.53 13.34
N GLN A 28 -6.94 4.48 13.78
CA GLN A 28 -7.06 5.09 15.11
C GLN A 28 -7.55 6.53 15.02
N THR A 29 -6.65 7.48 14.75
CA THR A 29 -6.94 8.91 14.77
C THR A 29 -6.45 9.58 13.49
N VAL A 30 -7.12 10.66 13.07
CA VAL A 30 -6.68 11.47 11.93
C VAL A 30 -5.45 12.28 12.33
N LEU A 31 -4.36 12.10 11.59
CA LEU A 31 -3.13 12.88 11.75
C LEU A 31 -3.19 14.20 10.98
N GLY A 32 -3.91 14.24 9.87
CA GLY A 32 -4.08 15.44 9.07
C GLY A 32 -5.02 15.26 7.89
N GLN A 33 -5.59 16.37 7.43
CA GLN A 33 -6.51 16.41 6.29
C GLN A 33 -6.19 17.65 5.45
N GLY A 34 -6.12 17.50 4.13
CA GLY A 34 -5.73 18.59 3.24
C GLY A 34 -5.99 18.30 1.77
N ASN A 35 -5.22 18.95 0.88
CA ASN A 35 -5.32 18.71 -0.56
C ASN A 35 -4.80 17.31 -0.96
N PHE A 36 -4.08 16.65 -0.07
CA PHE A 36 -3.55 15.30 -0.23
C PHE A 36 -4.49 14.22 0.35
N GLY A 37 -5.79 14.49 0.43
CA GLY A 37 -6.72 13.58 1.10
C GLY A 37 -6.63 13.63 2.64
N GLN A 38 -6.71 12.46 3.27
CA GLN A 38 -6.77 12.30 4.72
C GLN A 38 -5.75 11.25 5.19
N VAL A 39 -4.99 11.57 6.23
CA VAL A 39 -3.97 10.67 6.78
C VAL A 39 -4.38 10.25 8.18
N TRP A 40 -4.36 8.95 8.42
CA TRP A 40 -4.70 8.33 9.69
C TRP A 40 -3.47 7.72 10.34
N LYS A 41 -3.40 7.78 11.66
CA LYS A 41 -2.61 6.84 12.46
C LYS A 41 -3.36 5.52 12.49
N ALA A 42 -2.67 4.43 12.22
CA ALA A 42 -3.24 3.10 12.28
C ALA A 42 -2.28 2.10 12.91
N GLU A 43 -2.82 0.99 13.38
CA GLU A 43 -2.07 -0.21 13.71
C GLU A 43 -2.19 -1.21 12.57
N ALA A 44 -1.06 -1.79 12.16
CA ALA A 44 -1.00 -2.83 11.14
C ALA A 44 -0.28 -4.06 11.71
N ASP A 45 -0.91 -5.22 11.57
CA ASP A 45 -0.35 -6.51 12.03
C ASP A 45 0.36 -7.24 10.90
N ASP A 46 1.42 -7.98 11.25
CA ASP A 46 2.11 -8.88 10.31
C ASP A 46 2.60 -8.20 9.02
N LEU A 47 3.00 -6.92 9.11
CA LEU A 47 3.66 -6.23 8.01
C LEU A 47 4.85 -7.05 7.51
N THR A 48 5.13 -6.96 6.21
CA THR A 48 6.25 -7.66 5.58
C THR A 48 7.56 -7.39 6.33
N GLY A 49 8.25 -8.45 6.76
CA GLY A 49 9.46 -8.36 7.59
C GLY A 49 9.22 -8.21 9.10
N HIS A 50 7.96 -8.16 9.54
CA HIS A 50 7.53 -7.91 10.92
C HIS A 50 6.37 -8.83 11.35
N GLN A 51 6.40 -10.08 10.90
CA GLN A 51 5.39 -11.10 11.24
C GLN A 51 5.29 -11.31 12.76
N GLY A 52 4.07 -11.46 13.27
CA GLY A 52 3.77 -11.65 14.69
C GLY A 52 3.83 -10.35 15.52
N THR A 53 3.93 -9.18 14.88
CA THR A 53 4.00 -7.89 15.58
C THR A 53 3.00 -6.88 15.02
N THR A 54 2.52 -6.01 15.90
CA THR A 54 1.72 -4.83 15.54
C THR A 54 2.63 -3.62 15.42
N ARG A 55 2.49 -2.85 14.35
CA ARG A 55 3.23 -1.58 14.17
C ARG A 55 2.30 -0.41 13.95
N LEU A 56 2.74 0.76 14.41
CA LEU A 56 2.08 2.02 14.10
C LEU A 56 2.51 2.49 12.70
N VAL A 57 1.52 2.82 11.87
CA VAL A 57 1.70 3.29 10.50
C VAL A 57 0.85 4.52 10.22
N ALA A 58 1.19 5.23 9.14
CA ALA A 58 0.35 6.27 8.56
C ALA A 58 -0.41 5.68 7.35
N VAL A 59 -1.73 5.80 7.35
CA VAL A 59 -2.59 5.34 6.25
C VAL A 59 -3.20 6.55 5.57
N LYS A 60 -2.91 6.70 4.27
CA LYS A 60 -3.49 7.76 3.45
C LYS A 60 -4.75 7.23 2.77
N THR A 61 -5.84 7.97 2.90
CA THR A 61 -7.13 7.67 2.28
C THR A 61 -7.66 8.92 1.57
N VAL A 62 -8.63 8.73 0.69
CA VAL A 62 -9.48 9.84 0.26
C VAL A 62 -10.39 10.29 1.40
N LYS A 63 -10.94 11.49 1.30
CA LYS A 63 -11.95 12.00 2.23
C LYS A 63 -13.29 11.32 1.98
N GLU A 64 -14.17 11.37 2.97
CA GLU A 64 -15.56 10.95 2.77
C GLU A 64 -16.21 11.84 1.67
N GLY A 65 -16.92 11.21 0.74
CA GLY A 65 -17.53 11.91 -0.40
C GLY A 65 -16.55 12.35 -1.50
N ALA A 66 -15.30 11.86 -1.49
CA ALA A 66 -14.32 12.20 -2.51
C ALA A 66 -14.77 11.83 -3.94
N SER A 67 -14.44 12.71 -4.87
CA SER A 67 -14.70 12.55 -6.29
C SER A 67 -13.87 11.41 -6.91
N ALA A 68 -14.29 10.92 -8.09
CA ALA A 68 -13.51 9.93 -8.83
C ALA A 68 -12.08 10.42 -9.13
N ARG A 69 -11.92 11.71 -9.39
CA ARG A 69 -10.62 12.34 -9.62
C ARG A 69 -9.70 12.26 -8.40
N GLU A 70 -10.22 12.54 -7.20
CA GLU A 70 -9.42 12.43 -5.98
C GLU A 70 -9.00 10.99 -5.68
N LYS A 71 -9.82 10.00 -6.05
CA LYS A 71 -9.45 8.58 -5.99
C LYS A 71 -8.33 8.25 -6.97
N GLU A 72 -8.45 8.70 -8.22
CA GLU A 72 -7.39 8.53 -9.23
C GLU A 72 -6.08 9.20 -8.81
N ASP A 73 -6.13 10.39 -8.22
CA ASP A 73 -4.94 11.09 -7.75
C ASP A 73 -4.23 10.29 -6.64
N LEU A 74 -4.98 9.66 -5.71
CA LEU A 74 -4.39 8.77 -4.71
C LEU A 74 -3.76 7.51 -5.33
N VAL A 75 -4.37 6.93 -6.36
CA VAL A 75 -3.80 5.78 -7.09
C VAL A 75 -2.50 6.17 -7.80
N ARG A 76 -2.44 7.35 -8.42
CA ARG A 76 -1.21 7.86 -9.06
C ARG A 76 -0.10 8.10 -8.04
N GLU A 77 -0.43 8.63 -6.87
CA GLU A 77 0.54 8.76 -5.78
C GLU A 77 1.09 7.39 -5.35
N LEU A 78 0.22 6.37 -5.24
CA LEU A 78 0.64 5.00 -4.96
C LEU A 78 1.62 4.48 -6.02
N GLU A 79 1.33 4.64 -7.31
CA GLU A 79 2.23 4.22 -8.41
C GLU A 79 3.62 4.86 -8.33
N ILE A 80 3.69 6.16 -7.99
CA ILE A 80 4.96 6.87 -7.80
C ILE A 80 5.72 6.27 -6.61
N MET A 81 5.04 6.04 -5.50
CA MET A 81 5.63 5.47 -4.28
C MET A 81 6.16 4.05 -4.48
N GLN A 82 5.50 3.25 -5.31
CA GLN A 82 5.96 1.90 -5.67
C GLN A 82 7.31 1.90 -6.41
N GLN A 83 7.59 2.95 -7.20
CA GLN A 83 8.81 3.09 -7.99
C GLN A 83 9.97 3.71 -7.21
N LEU A 84 9.68 4.52 -6.18
CA LEU A 84 10.67 5.32 -5.46
C LEU A 84 11.64 4.48 -4.61
N GLY A 85 11.21 3.29 -4.16
CA GLY A 85 12.00 2.42 -3.32
C GLY A 85 12.18 2.95 -1.88
N ASN A 86 13.19 2.43 -1.17
CA ASN A 86 13.47 2.81 0.22
C ASN A 86 14.62 3.82 0.28
N HIS A 87 14.43 4.94 0.98
CA HIS A 87 15.45 5.96 1.18
C HIS A 87 15.33 6.57 2.60
N PRO A 88 16.43 6.81 3.33
CA PRO A 88 16.38 7.23 4.74
C PRO A 88 15.66 8.55 5.00
N ASN A 89 15.62 9.44 4.00
CA ASN A 89 14.99 10.77 4.10
C ASN A 89 13.65 10.88 3.37
N VAL A 90 13.09 9.76 2.90
CA VAL A 90 11.81 9.74 2.17
C VAL A 90 10.91 8.69 2.81
N VAL A 91 9.63 9.04 2.96
CA VAL A 91 8.64 8.08 3.46
C VAL A 91 8.60 6.86 2.54
N THR A 92 8.47 5.68 3.11
CA THR A 92 8.49 4.42 2.36
C THR A 92 7.10 3.81 2.35
N LEU A 93 6.67 3.34 1.19
CA LEU A 93 5.44 2.57 1.06
C LEU A 93 5.64 1.21 1.76
N LEU A 94 4.73 0.88 2.69
CA LEU A 94 4.74 -0.40 3.38
C LEU A 94 3.73 -1.39 2.79
N GLY A 95 2.66 -0.87 2.18
CA GLY A 95 1.61 -1.62 1.51
C GLY A 95 0.44 -0.72 1.09
N CYS A 96 -0.52 -1.28 0.37
CA CYS A 96 -1.75 -0.64 -0.07
C CYS A 96 -2.94 -1.58 0.13
N CYS A 97 -4.14 -1.00 0.20
CA CYS A 97 -5.39 -1.74 0.19
C CYS A 97 -6.23 -1.20 -0.97
N THR A 98 -6.09 -1.82 -2.13
CA THR A 98 -6.78 -1.46 -3.38
C THR A 98 -7.89 -2.44 -3.76
N GLU A 99 -7.87 -3.64 -3.18
CA GLU A 99 -8.94 -4.63 -3.30
C GLU A 99 -10.12 -4.28 -2.35
N GLU A 100 -11.33 -4.64 -2.77
CA GLU A 100 -12.58 -4.50 -1.99
C GLU A 100 -12.71 -5.55 -0.89
#